data_AF-A0A9Q0Q1B2-F1
#
_entry.id   AF-A0A9Q0Q1B2-F1
#
_cell.length_a   1.000
_cell.length_b   1.000
_cell.length_c   1.000
_cell.angle_alpha   90.00
_cell.angle_beta   90.00
_cell.angle_gamma   90.00
#
_symmetry.space_group_name_H-M   'P 1'
#
loop_
_entity.id
_entity.type
_entity.pdbx_description
1 polymer ?
#
loop_
_entity_poly.entity_id
_entity_poly.type
_entity_poly.pdbx_seq_one_letter_code
_entity_poly.pdbx_strand_id
1 'polypeptide(L)'
;MLTTPSKKQPMLFFPEFRNWESAWALEALYVVAYEIRILAERADRELAFNGKSPEKLKGAGSFLMKVFGVLAGKGPKRVGALYVTCQLFKIYFKLGTVNLCRSVIRSIETARIFDFEEFPKRDKVTYMYYTGRLEVFNENFPAADHKLSYALMHCHPHNEANIRMILKYLIPVKLSIGVLPKDWLLEKYGLVEYNNVIQALKRGDLRLLREALEEHEDRFLRSGVFLVLEKLELQVYQRLLKKIYIIQKQRDPSKAHQMKLEVIVKALKWLEIDMDLDEVECIVAILIYKNLVKGYFAHKSKVVVLSKQDPFPKLNSKPVNS
;
A
#
# COMPACT_ATOMS: atom_id res chain seq x y z
N MET A 1 10.45 59.97 -21.86
CA MET A 1 10.74 58.51 -21.78
C MET A 1 10.32 58.02 -20.40
N LEU A 2 9.09 57.53 -20.28
CA LEU A 2 8.58 56.89 -19.07
C LEU A 2 9.00 55.42 -19.14
N THR A 3 10.03 55.05 -18.37
CA THR A 3 10.40 53.65 -18.19
C THR A 3 9.31 52.98 -17.35
N THR A 4 8.55 52.09 -17.99
CA THR A 4 7.65 51.15 -17.33
C THR A 4 8.41 50.37 -16.24
N PRO A 5 7.94 50.30 -14.98
CA PRO A 5 8.55 49.43 -14.00
C PRO A 5 8.32 47.98 -14.45
N SER A 6 9.41 47.22 -14.52
CA SER A 6 9.41 45.83 -14.98
C SER A 6 8.45 44.98 -14.16
N LYS A 7 7.43 44.43 -14.82
CA LYS A 7 6.54 43.38 -14.30
C LYS A 7 7.29 42.05 -14.14
N LYS A 8 8.26 41.96 -13.23
CA LYS A 8 8.92 40.69 -12.82
C LYS A 8 9.44 40.75 -11.37
N GLN A 9 8.59 41.05 -10.39
CA GLN A 9 8.92 40.75 -8.99
C GLN A 9 7.72 40.18 -8.22
N PRO A 10 7.33 38.93 -8.49
CA PRO A 10 6.79 38.09 -7.43
C PRO A 10 7.76 36.92 -7.23
N MET A 11 8.34 36.82 -6.03
CA MET A 11 9.22 35.76 -5.51
C MET A 11 10.71 36.14 -5.31
N LEU A 12 10.99 37.30 -4.68
CA LEU A 12 12.33 37.59 -4.13
C LEU A 12 12.74 36.64 -2.99
N PHE A 13 11.76 36.11 -2.25
CA PHE A 13 12.04 35.32 -1.05
C PHE A 13 12.89 34.08 -1.32
N PHE A 14 12.66 33.32 -2.39
CA PHE A 14 13.38 32.05 -2.62
C PHE A 14 14.82 32.22 -3.10
N PRO A 15 15.11 33.11 -4.06
CA PRO A 15 16.48 33.47 -4.41
C PRO A 15 17.27 33.97 -3.20
N GLU A 16 16.68 34.82 -2.35
CA GLU A 16 17.34 35.32 -1.15
C GLU A 16 17.48 34.25 -0.07
N PHE A 17 16.42 33.47 0.18
CA PHE A 17 16.44 32.35 1.11
C PHE A 17 17.51 31.33 0.72
N ARG A 18 17.80 31.11 -0.57
CA ARG A 18 18.90 30.25 -0.98
C ARG A 18 20.27 30.75 -0.49
N ASN A 19 20.45 32.07 -0.44
CA ASN A 19 21.72 32.71 -0.10
C ASN A 19 21.92 32.88 1.41
N TRP A 20 20.88 32.77 2.24
CA TRP A 20 21.06 32.82 3.70
C TRP A 20 21.81 31.58 4.19
N GLU A 21 22.70 31.72 5.17
CA GLU A 21 23.44 30.56 5.71
C GLU A 21 22.65 29.81 6.79
N SER A 22 21.93 30.54 7.64
CA SER A 22 21.18 29.99 8.77
C SER A 22 19.75 29.57 8.40
N ALA A 23 19.17 28.73 9.25
CA ALA A 23 17.85 28.11 9.06
C ALA A 23 16.69 28.89 9.71
N TRP A 24 16.91 30.15 10.12
CA TRP A 24 15.94 30.95 10.90
C TRP A 24 14.56 31.09 10.23
N ALA A 25 14.51 31.15 8.90
CA ALA A 25 13.27 31.32 8.14
C ALA A 25 12.58 29.99 7.76
N LEU A 26 13.02 28.83 8.28
CA LEU A 26 12.42 27.54 7.95
C LEU A 26 10.94 27.46 8.37
N GLU A 27 10.58 28.03 9.50
CA GLU A 27 9.18 28.00 9.97
C GLU A 27 8.26 28.76 9.02
N ALA A 28 8.67 29.96 8.59
CA ALA A 28 7.95 30.73 7.58
C ALA A 28 7.84 29.95 6.25
N LEU A 29 8.92 29.27 5.85
CA LEU A 29 8.92 28.43 4.66
C LEU A 29 7.92 27.27 4.76
N TYR A 30 7.78 26.64 5.94
CA TYR A 30 6.80 25.58 6.15
C TYR A 30 5.36 26.07 5.99
N VAL A 31 5.05 27.27 6.53
CA VAL A 31 3.75 27.91 6.34
C VAL A 31 3.48 28.15 4.85
N VAL A 32 4.43 28.75 4.13
CA VAL A 32 4.29 28.99 2.69
C VAL A 32 4.08 27.70 1.91
N ALA A 33 4.86 26.64 2.20
CA ALA A 33 4.75 25.37 1.51
C ALA A 33 3.41 24.67 1.76
N TYR A 34 2.89 24.75 3.00
CA TYR A 34 1.56 24.24 3.34
C TYR A 34 0.45 25.04 2.66
N GLU A 35 0.46 26.36 2.78
CA GLU A 35 -0.60 27.23 2.27
C GLU A 35 -0.68 27.19 0.75
N ILE A 36 0.45 27.15 0.03
CA ILE A 36 0.45 27.01 -1.43
C ILE A 36 -0.25 25.71 -1.85
N ARG A 37 -0.02 24.59 -1.16
CA ARG A 37 -0.74 23.35 -1.44
C ARG A 37 -2.23 23.49 -1.15
N ILE A 38 -2.61 23.99 0.03
CA ILE A 38 -4.02 24.09 0.43
C ILE A 38 -4.80 25.05 -0.48
N LEU A 39 -4.24 26.21 -0.79
CA LEU A 39 -4.84 27.19 -1.69
C LEU A 39 -4.97 26.63 -3.11
N ALA A 40 -3.95 25.94 -3.62
CA ALA A 40 -4.02 25.30 -4.93
C ALA A 40 -5.10 24.20 -4.97
N GLU A 41 -5.23 23.40 -3.92
CA GLU A 41 -6.31 22.40 -3.80
C GLU A 41 -7.71 23.05 -3.77
N ARG A 42 -7.87 24.20 -3.10
CA ARG A 42 -9.13 24.95 -3.08
C ARG A 42 -9.44 25.57 -4.44
N ALA A 43 -8.43 26.18 -5.08
CA ALA A 43 -8.56 26.79 -6.39
C ALA A 43 -8.93 25.76 -7.46
N ASP A 44 -8.33 24.56 -7.42
CA ASP A 44 -8.67 23.49 -8.36
C ASP A 44 -10.08 22.95 -8.16
N ARG A 45 -10.58 22.87 -6.93
CA ARG A 45 -12.00 22.53 -6.68
C ARG A 45 -12.94 23.57 -7.28
N GLU A 46 -12.63 24.85 -7.11
CA GLU A 46 -13.43 25.95 -7.67
C GLU A 46 -13.39 25.96 -9.20
N LEU A 47 -12.21 25.74 -9.79
CA LEU A 47 -12.06 25.64 -11.25
C LEU A 47 -12.87 24.46 -11.80
N ALA A 48 -12.78 23.28 -11.17
CA ALA A 48 -13.53 22.11 -11.57
C ALA A 48 -15.05 22.32 -11.47
N PHE A 49 -15.53 22.96 -10.39
CA PHE A 49 -16.94 23.32 -10.23
C PHE A 49 -17.42 24.25 -11.35
N ASN A 50 -16.58 25.18 -11.79
CA ASN A 50 -16.86 26.11 -12.88
C ASN A 50 -16.55 25.53 -14.28
N GLY A 51 -16.30 24.22 -14.42
CA GLY A 51 -16.01 23.57 -15.71
C GLY A 51 -14.67 23.96 -16.35
N LYS A 52 -13.72 24.50 -15.56
CA LYS A 52 -12.38 24.92 -16.00
C LYS A 52 -11.32 23.88 -15.62
N SER A 53 -10.19 23.88 -16.33
CA SER A 53 -9.06 22.96 -16.08
C SER A 53 -8.40 23.22 -14.70
N PRO A 54 -8.40 22.22 -13.78
CA PRO A 54 -7.80 22.35 -12.45
C PRO A 54 -6.29 22.05 -12.47
N GLU A 55 -5.47 23.04 -12.82
CA GLU A 55 -4.01 22.89 -12.96
C GLU A 55 -3.17 23.54 -11.84
N LYS A 56 -3.81 24.18 -10.85
CA LYS A 56 -3.11 24.95 -9.81
C LYS A 56 -2.31 24.04 -8.88
N LEU A 57 -2.82 22.86 -8.55
CA LEU A 57 -2.12 21.90 -7.70
C LEU A 57 -0.86 21.33 -8.38
N LYS A 58 -0.91 21.12 -9.71
CA LYS A 58 0.26 20.76 -10.51
C LYS A 58 1.31 21.88 -10.47
N GLY A 59 0.88 23.14 -10.63
CA GLY A 59 1.75 24.31 -10.51
C GLY A 59 2.40 24.43 -9.12
N ALA A 60 1.63 24.19 -8.05
CA ALA A 60 2.15 24.14 -6.68
C ALA A 60 3.21 23.05 -6.51
N GLY A 61 3.00 21.87 -7.09
CA GLY A 61 4.00 20.79 -7.11
C GLY A 61 5.31 21.21 -7.78
N SER A 62 5.23 21.80 -8.98
CA SER A 62 6.42 22.31 -9.68
C SER A 62 7.16 23.39 -8.89
N PHE A 63 6.42 24.24 -8.18
CA PHE A 63 7.00 25.23 -7.29
C PHE A 63 7.71 24.58 -6.09
N LEU A 64 7.04 23.67 -5.37
CA LEU A 64 7.63 22.98 -4.22
C LEU A 64 8.84 22.13 -4.58
N MET A 65 8.93 21.61 -5.81
CA MET A 65 10.14 20.94 -6.30
C MET A 65 11.34 21.89 -6.39
N LYS A 66 11.15 23.16 -6.77
CA LYS A 66 12.22 24.17 -6.76
C LYS A 66 12.66 24.47 -5.32
N VAL A 67 11.71 24.58 -4.40
CA VAL A 67 11.97 24.76 -2.96
C VAL A 67 12.77 23.57 -2.42
N PHE A 68 12.36 22.34 -2.75
CA PHE A 68 13.07 21.13 -2.37
C PHE A 68 14.52 21.15 -2.86
N GLY A 69 14.77 21.57 -4.09
CA GLY A 69 16.13 21.69 -4.64
C GLY A 69 17.04 22.65 -3.85
N VAL A 70 16.48 23.72 -3.27
CA VAL A 70 17.24 24.63 -2.39
C VAL A 70 17.55 23.99 -1.04
N LEU A 71 16.63 23.19 -0.50
CA LEU A 71 16.77 22.55 0.81
C LEU A 71 17.59 21.26 0.81
N ALA A 72 17.62 20.53 -0.30
CA ALA A 72 18.30 19.23 -0.41
C ALA A 72 19.84 19.33 -0.41
N GLY A 73 20.41 20.54 -0.38
CA GLY A 73 21.84 20.78 -0.26
C GLY A 73 22.40 20.49 1.14
N LYS A 74 23.73 20.60 1.28
CA LYS A 74 24.39 20.55 2.60
C LYS A 74 24.10 21.84 3.37
N GLY A 75 23.78 21.72 4.67
CA GLY A 75 23.62 22.87 5.55
C GLY A 75 22.45 22.72 6.55
N PRO A 76 22.25 23.71 7.44
CA PRO A 76 21.26 23.64 8.52
C PRO A 76 19.81 23.63 8.00
N LYS A 77 19.57 24.03 6.75
CA LYS A 77 18.25 24.05 6.11
C LYS A 77 17.74 22.68 5.68
N ARG A 78 18.61 21.66 5.65
CA ARG A 78 18.30 20.31 5.16
C ARG A 78 17.12 19.66 5.87
N VAL A 79 16.92 19.99 7.15
CA VAL A 79 15.82 19.45 7.96
C VAL A 79 14.45 19.80 7.36
N GLY A 80 14.35 20.91 6.61
CA GLY A 80 13.15 21.30 5.90
C GLY A 80 12.86 20.51 4.62
N ALA A 81 13.84 19.79 4.08
CA ALA A 81 13.67 19.00 2.86
C ALA A 81 12.62 17.89 3.05
N LEU A 82 12.59 17.25 4.23
CA LEU A 82 11.60 16.21 4.53
C LEU A 82 10.19 16.79 4.65
N TYR A 83 10.04 17.98 5.26
CA TYR A 83 8.75 18.66 5.33
C TYR A 83 8.19 18.95 3.93
N VAL A 84 9.01 19.53 3.04
CA VAL A 84 8.61 19.82 1.66
C VAL A 84 8.33 18.54 0.89
N THR A 85 9.12 17.48 1.09
CA THR A 85 8.87 16.13 0.54
C THR A 85 7.49 15.61 0.94
N CYS A 86 7.10 15.79 2.21
CA CYS A 86 5.77 15.38 2.68
C CYS A 86 4.64 16.17 2.01
N GLN A 87 4.83 17.46 1.72
CA GLN A 87 3.85 18.25 0.94
C GLN A 87 3.80 17.79 -0.52
N LEU A 88 4.94 17.51 -1.14
CA LEU A 88 5.03 16.96 -2.50
C LEU A 88 4.32 15.61 -2.61
N PHE A 89 4.48 14.70 -1.65
CA PHE A 89 3.74 13.44 -1.63
C PHE A 89 2.23 13.65 -1.57
N LYS A 90 1.74 14.57 -0.71
CA LYS A 90 0.31 14.90 -0.67
C LYS A 90 -0.21 15.36 -2.04
N ILE A 91 0.59 16.15 -2.78
CA ILE A 91 0.26 16.61 -4.13
C ILE A 91 0.26 15.43 -5.12
N TYR A 92 1.35 14.67 -5.19
CA TYR A 92 1.52 13.60 -6.18
C TYR A 92 0.51 12.47 -6.02
N PHE A 93 0.18 12.08 -4.80
CA PHE A 93 -0.87 11.09 -4.56
C PHE A 93 -2.26 11.63 -4.91
N LYS A 94 -2.52 12.93 -4.71
CA LYS A 94 -3.80 13.55 -5.07
C LYS A 94 -3.97 13.73 -6.58
N LEU A 95 -2.88 13.96 -7.31
CA LEU A 95 -2.86 14.06 -8.78
C LEU A 95 -2.73 12.71 -9.49
N GLY A 96 -2.54 11.60 -8.77
CA GLY A 96 -2.27 10.28 -9.36
C GLY A 96 -0.87 10.15 -9.98
N THR A 97 0.01 11.13 -9.84
CA THR A 97 1.38 11.13 -10.39
C THR A 97 2.39 10.52 -9.42
N VAL A 98 2.07 9.38 -8.82
CA VAL A 98 2.84 8.74 -7.72
C VAL A 98 4.28 8.38 -8.11
N ASN A 99 4.56 8.17 -9.39
CA ASN A 99 5.90 7.89 -9.90
C ASN A 99 6.91 9.01 -9.61
N LEU A 100 6.44 10.27 -9.51
CA LEU A 100 7.28 11.43 -9.17
C LEU A 100 7.82 11.37 -7.73
N CYS A 101 7.22 10.55 -6.85
CA CYS A 101 7.74 10.34 -5.51
C CYS A 101 9.15 9.73 -5.53
N ARG A 102 9.47 8.86 -6.50
CA ARG A 102 10.74 8.14 -6.57
C ARG A 102 11.95 9.06 -6.65
N SER A 103 11.87 10.16 -7.40
CA SER A 103 12.98 11.11 -7.53
C SER A 103 13.27 11.81 -6.20
N VAL A 104 12.21 12.20 -5.48
CA VAL A 104 12.33 12.90 -4.19
C VAL A 104 12.85 11.94 -3.11
N ILE A 105 12.33 10.71 -3.07
CA ILE A 105 12.81 9.63 -2.18
C ILE A 105 14.30 9.39 -2.41
N ARG A 106 14.73 9.21 -3.66
CA ARG A 106 16.13 8.97 -4.00
C ARG A 106 17.03 10.11 -3.53
N SER A 107 16.60 11.36 -3.66
CA SER A 107 17.36 12.51 -3.18
C SER A 107 17.52 12.52 -1.65
N ILE A 108 16.49 12.09 -0.90
CA ILE A 108 16.57 11.95 0.57
C ILE A 108 17.43 10.73 0.99
N GLU A 109 17.33 9.60 0.29
CA GLU A 109 18.04 8.37 0.69
C GLU A 109 19.51 8.33 0.23
N THR A 110 19.83 8.89 -0.93
CA THR A 110 21.19 8.82 -1.52
C THR A 110 22.14 9.83 -0.88
N ALA A 111 21.61 10.94 -0.40
CA ALA A 111 22.41 11.90 0.32
C ALA A 111 22.76 11.29 1.68
N ARG A 112 23.99 10.76 1.81
CA ARG A 112 24.66 10.34 3.06
C ARG A 112 24.73 11.44 4.15
N ILE A 113 24.06 12.56 3.91
CA ILE A 113 23.98 13.78 4.70
C ILE A 113 22.73 13.76 5.58
N PHE A 114 21.76 12.90 5.29
CA PHE A 114 20.53 12.77 6.07
C PHE A 114 20.68 11.65 7.11
N ASP A 115 20.74 12.04 8.38
CA ASP A 115 20.38 11.13 9.46
C ASP A 115 18.87 11.21 9.65
N PHE A 116 18.17 10.08 9.43
CA PHE A 116 16.72 10.03 9.55
C PHE A 116 16.28 10.46 10.96
N GLU A 117 17.11 10.29 11.98
CA GLU A 117 16.77 10.66 13.36
C GLU A 117 16.74 12.17 13.61
N GLU A 118 17.44 12.98 12.82
CA GLU A 118 17.44 14.46 12.93
C GLU A 118 16.07 15.08 12.59
N PHE A 119 15.22 14.36 11.86
CA PHE A 119 13.96 14.91 11.40
C PHE A 119 12.85 14.89 12.46
N PRO A 120 11.96 15.89 12.47
CA PRO A 120 10.79 15.89 13.34
C PRO A 120 9.94 14.62 13.16
N LYS A 121 9.54 14.00 14.28
CA LYS A 121 8.74 12.77 14.31
C LYS A 121 7.50 12.83 13.42
N ARG A 122 6.79 13.97 13.39
CA ARG A 122 5.63 14.22 12.52
C ARG A 122 5.94 13.99 11.04
N ASP A 123 7.08 14.48 10.58
CA ASP A 123 7.49 14.44 9.18
C ASP A 123 8.00 13.03 8.84
N LYS A 124 8.71 12.37 9.76
CA LYS A 124 9.10 10.95 9.66
C LYS A 124 7.89 10.02 9.48
N VAL A 125 6.85 10.19 10.30
CA VAL A 125 5.60 9.42 10.20
C VAL A 125 4.92 9.65 8.86
N THR A 126 4.83 10.91 8.40
CA THR A 126 4.22 11.24 7.12
C THR A 126 5.00 10.66 5.94
N TYR A 127 6.33 10.75 5.98
CA TYR A 127 7.22 10.16 4.98
C TYR A 127 7.05 8.64 4.91
N MET A 128 7.10 7.96 6.06
CA MET A 128 6.94 6.50 6.15
C MET A 128 5.55 6.04 5.68
N TYR A 129 4.49 6.80 5.97
CA TYR A 129 3.16 6.53 5.46
C TYR A 129 3.10 6.55 3.92
N TYR A 130 3.60 7.62 3.29
CA TYR A 130 3.52 7.76 1.84
C TYR A 130 4.48 6.83 1.08
N THR A 131 5.70 6.66 1.59
CA THR A 131 6.65 5.68 1.00
C THR A 131 6.16 4.25 1.20
N GLY A 132 5.52 3.94 2.33
CA GLY A 132 4.84 2.66 2.54
C GLY A 132 3.72 2.41 1.53
N ARG A 133 2.87 3.42 1.27
CA ARG A 133 1.85 3.35 0.22
C ARG A 133 2.42 3.15 -1.18
N LEU A 134 3.58 3.76 -1.48
CA LEU A 134 4.26 3.54 -2.75
C LEU A 134 4.75 2.09 -2.88
N GLU A 135 5.25 1.48 -1.80
CA GLU A 135 5.59 0.06 -1.80
C GLU A 135 4.37 -0.84 -1.97
N VAL A 136 3.20 -0.47 -1.43
CA VAL A 136 1.93 -1.18 -1.70
C VAL A 136 1.63 -1.17 -3.20
N PHE A 137 1.77 -0.01 -3.85
CA PHE A 137 1.57 0.13 -5.29
C PHE A 137 2.57 -0.70 -6.12
N ASN A 138 3.82 -0.82 -5.64
CA ASN A 138 4.84 -1.67 -6.28
C ASN A 138 4.76 -3.14 -5.84
N GLU A 139 3.76 -3.53 -5.04
CA GLU A 139 3.57 -4.89 -4.51
C GLU A 139 4.73 -5.42 -3.65
N ASN A 140 5.54 -4.52 -3.11
CA ASN A 140 6.64 -4.85 -2.21
C ASN A 140 6.13 -4.90 -0.77
N PHE A 141 5.34 -5.93 -0.46
CA PHE A 141 4.67 -6.07 0.83
C PHE A 141 5.60 -6.08 2.06
N PRO A 142 6.80 -6.72 2.03
CA PRO A 142 7.72 -6.66 3.16
C PRO A 142 8.21 -5.23 3.46
N ALA A 143 8.56 -4.45 2.44
CA ALA A 143 8.99 -3.06 2.65
C ALA A 143 7.81 -2.15 3.04
N ALA A 144 6.63 -2.38 2.44
CA ALA A 144 5.41 -1.69 2.82
C ALA A 144 5.07 -1.93 4.30
N ASP A 145 5.19 -3.18 4.76
CA ASP A 145 4.92 -3.56 6.14
C ASP A 145 5.82 -2.82 7.13
N HIS A 146 7.13 -2.81 6.86
CA HIS A 146 8.11 -2.11 7.68
C HIS A 146 7.78 -0.61 7.79
N LYS A 147 7.55 0.06 6.65
CA LYS A 147 7.29 1.51 6.59
C LYS A 147 5.95 1.88 7.25
N LEU A 148 4.88 1.15 6.95
CA LEU A 148 3.55 1.42 7.50
C LEU A 148 3.46 1.05 9.00
N SER A 149 4.13 -0.02 9.43
CA SER A 149 4.23 -0.38 10.85
C SER A 149 5.01 0.69 11.63
N TYR A 150 6.11 1.21 11.07
CA TYR A 150 6.82 2.35 11.67
C TYR A 150 5.90 3.56 11.82
N ALA A 151 5.16 3.91 10.76
CA ALA A 151 4.24 5.04 10.78
C ALA A 151 3.15 4.87 11.84
N LEU A 152 2.59 3.66 11.98
CA LEU A 152 1.58 3.36 13.00
C LEU A 152 2.14 3.49 14.42
N MET A 153 3.30 2.90 14.69
CA MET A 153 3.94 2.89 16.01
C MET A 153 4.35 4.29 16.48
N HIS A 154 4.74 5.16 15.54
CA HIS A 154 5.16 6.52 15.84
C HIS A 154 4.05 7.56 15.65
N CYS A 155 2.85 7.15 15.23
CA CYS A 155 1.71 8.05 15.14
C CYS A 155 1.28 8.52 16.55
N HIS A 156 0.68 9.70 16.63
CA HIS A 156 0.14 10.18 17.91
C HIS A 156 -1.11 9.36 18.29
N PRO A 157 -1.18 8.73 19.48
CA PRO A 157 -2.28 7.83 19.84
C PRO A 157 -3.68 8.45 19.80
N HIS A 158 -3.78 9.76 20.05
CA HIS A 158 -5.05 10.49 20.03
C HIS A 158 -5.48 10.95 18.62
N ASN A 159 -4.66 10.73 17.59
CA ASN A 159 -4.99 11.13 16.22
C ASN A 159 -5.58 9.94 15.45
N GLU A 160 -6.81 9.58 15.81
CA GLU A 160 -7.49 8.41 15.26
C GLU A 160 -7.68 8.47 13.74
N ALA A 161 -7.86 9.67 13.18
CA ALA A 161 -7.95 9.86 11.74
C ALA A 161 -6.67 9.40 11.02
N ASN A 162 -5.49 9.80 11.53
CA ASN A 162 -4.21 9.39 10.96
C ASN A 162 -3.95 7.89 11.17
N ILE A 163 -4.28 7.36 12.35
CA ILE A 163 -4.17 5.92 12.62
C ILE A 163 -5.03 5.12 11.63
N ARG A 164 -6.28 5.54 11.43
CA ARG A 164 -7.19 4.94 10.46
C ARG A 164 -6.63 5.02 9.04
N MET A 165 -6.04 6.15 8.64
CA MET A 165 -5.39 6.28 7.33
C MET A 165 -4.25 5.28 7.14
N ILE A 166 -3.40 5.09 8.15
CA ILE A 166 -2.30 4.11 8.09
C ILE A 166 -2.86 2.68 8.01
N LEU A 167 -3.83 2.35 8.87
CA LEU A 167 -4.42 1.01 8.95
C LEU A 167 -5.13 0.59 7.67
N LYS A 168 -5.75 1.53 6.93
CA LYS A 168 -6.36 1.25 5.61
C LYS A 168 -5.38 0.59 4.63
N TYR A 169 -4.10 0.90 4.71
CA TYR A 169 -3.08 0.30 3.85
C TYR A 169 -2.34 -0.84 4.56
N LEU A 170 -2.12 -0.73 5.86
CA LEU A 170 -1.40 -1.75 6.63
C LEU A 170 -2.17 -3.06 6.72
N ILE A 171 -3.51 -3.02 6.86
CA ILE A 171 -4.33 -4.24 6.95
C ILE A 171 -4.18 -5.09 5.67
N PRO A 172 -4.46 -4.60 4.46
CA PRO A 172 -4.22 -5.36 3.23
C PRO A 172 -2.80 -5.94 3.15
N VAL A 173 -1.78 -5.15 3.49
CA VAL A 173 -0.37 -5.61 3.49
C VAL A 173 -0.14 -6.76 4.48
N LYS A 174 -0.63 -6.62 5.72
CA LYS A 174 -0.54 -7.67 6.75
C LYS A 174 -1.27 -8.94 6.28
N LEU A 175 -2.44 -8.81 5.66
CA LEU A 175 -3.16 -9.95 5.09
C LEU A 175 -2.35 -10.64 3.98
N SER A 176 -1.73 -9.88 3.07
CA SER A 176 -0.91 -10.42 1.99
C SER A 176 0.29 -11.23 2.50
N ILE A 177 0.87 -10.88 3.64
CA ILE A 177 1.95 -11.65 4.29
C ILE A 177 1.43 -12.70 5.29
N GLY A 178 0.10 -12.89 5.39
CA GLY A 178 -0.52 -13.92 6.23
C GLY A 178 -0.68 -13.57 7.71
N VAL A 179 -0.64 -12.28 8.07
CA VAL A 179 -0.89 -11.77 9.41
C VAL A 179 -2.32 -11.21 9.49
N LEU A 180 -3.14 -11.79 10.36
CA LEU A 180 -4.54 -11.38 10.54
C LEU A 180 -4.66 -10.35 11.67
N PRO A 181 -5.37 -9.23 11.47
CA PRO A 181 -5.65 -8.29 12.55
C PRO A 181 -6.68 -8.88 13.52
N LYS A 182 -6.77 -8.27 14.71
CA LYS A 182 -7.79 -8.57 15.71
C LYS A 182 -9.07 -7.79 15.40
N ASP A 183 -10.23 -8.39 15.67
CA ASP A 183 -11.54 -7.81 15.32
C ASP A 183 -11.78 -6.44 16.00
N TRP A 184 -11.39 -6.30 17.27
CA TRP A 184 -11.49 -5.02 18.02
C TRP A 184 -10.77 -3.86 17.34
N LEU A 185 -9.68 -4.13 16.59
CA LEU A 185 -8.91 -3.09 15.90
C LEU A 185 -9.73 -2.47 14.78
N LEU A 186 -10.53 -3.29 14.09
CA LEU A 186 -11.36 -2.89 12.97
C LEU A 186 -12.55 -2.06 13.44
N GLU A 187 -13.19 -2.51 14.53
CA GLU A 187 -14.27 -1.78 15.17
C GLU A 187 -13.80 -0.42 15.69
N LYS A 188 -12.70 -0.39 16.46
CA LYS A 188 -12.17 0.85 17.06
C LYS A 188 -11.90 1.94 16.03
N TYR A 189 -11.34 1.58 14.88
CA TYR A 189 -10.95 2.55 13.84
C TYR A 189 -11.91 2.62 12.65
N GLY A 190 -13.09 2.00 12.74
CA GLY A 190 -14.12 2.04 11.70
C GLY A 190 -13.62 1.48 10.36
N LEU A 191 -13.06 0.27 10.39
CA LEU A 191 -12.50 -0.48 9.26
C LEU A 191 -13.20 -1.84 9.10
N VAL A 192 -14.49 -1.88 9.44
CA VAL A 192 -15.32 -3.08 9.42
C VAL A 192 -15.49 -3.68 8.02
N GLU A 193 -15.22 -2.91 6.97
CA GLU A 193 -15.19 -3.41 5.59
C GLU A 193 -14.20 -4.59 5.39
N TYR A 194 -13.19 -4.74 6.24
CA TYR A 194 -12.24 -5.85 6.17
C TYR A 194 -12.73 -7.12 6.89
N ASN A 195 -13.83 -7.07 7.65
CA ASN A 195 -14.30 -8.20 8.46
C ASN A 195 -14.55 -9.45 7.60
N ASN A 196 -15.35 -9.31 6.53
CA ASN A 196 -15.69 -10.44 5.67
C ASN A 196 -14.48 -10.94 4.88
N VAL A 197 -13.58 -10.05 4.45
CA VAL A 197 -12.30 -10.41 3.82
C VAL A 197 -11.46 -11.28 4.76
N ILE A 198 -11.36 -10.90 6.03
CA ILE A 198 -10.60 -11.65 7.05
C ILE A 198 -11.26 -13.00 7.35
N GLN A 199 -12.59 -13.04 7.46
CA GLN A 199 -13.33 -14.28 7.67
C GLN A 199 -13.18 -15.22 6.49
N ALA A 200 -13.24 -14.72 5.26
CA ALA A 200 -13.00 -15.49 4.05
C ALA A 200 -11.61 -16.13 4.06
N LEU A 201 -10.56 -15.37 4.38
CA LEU A 201 -9.19 -15.87 4.56
C LEU A 201 -9.07 -16.93 5.66
N LYS A 202 -9.69 -16.70 6.83
CA LYS A 202 -9.70 -17.68 7.93
C LYS A 202 -10.40 -18.98 7.53
N ARG A 203 -11.50 -18.87 6.78
CA ARG A 203 -12.38 -20.00 6.43
C ARG A 203 -11.98 -20.69 5.12
N GLY A 204 -11.18 -20.09 4.26
CA GLY A 204 -11.02 -20.59 2.89
C GLY A 204 -12.33 -20.50 2.11
N ASP A 205 -13.10 -19.44 2.32
CA ASP A 205 -14.42 -19.22 1.72
C ASP A 205 -14.30 -18.21 0.57
N LEU A 206 -14.26 -18.73 -0.67
CA LEU A 206 -14.04 -17.91 -1.87
C LEU A 206 -15.26 -17.03 -2.18
N ARG A 207 -16.46 -17.55 -1.94
CA ARG A 207 -17.71 -16.82 -2.18
C ARG A 207 -17.77 -15.59 -1.27
N LEU A 208 -17.51 -15.77 0.02
CA LEU A 208 -17.48 -14.66 0.98
C LEU A 208 -16.42 -13.62 0.63
N LEU A 209 -15.26 -14.02 0.09
CA LEU A 209 -14.26 -13.05 -0.36
C LEU A 209 -14.82 -12.19 -1.51
N ARG A 210 -15.39 -12.83 -2.53
CA ARG A 210 -15.92 -12.15 -3.73
C ARG A 210 -17.06 -11.19 -3.35
N GLU A 211 -18.00 -11.65 -2.55
CA GLU A 211 -19.10 -10.82 -2.02
C GLU A 211 -18.57 -9.61 -1.23
N ALA A 212 -17.57 -9.81 -0.36
CA ALA A 212 -16.97 -8.72 0.42
C ALA A 212 -16.24 -7.69 -0.45
N LEU A 213 -15.60 -8.14 -1.53
CA LEU A 213 -14.93 -7.26 -2.49
C LEU A 213 -15.94 -6.46 -3.31
N GLU A 214 -17.06 -7.08 -3.70
CA GLU A 214 -18.15 -6.45 -4.44
C GLU A 214 -18.91 -5.43 -3.58
N GLU A 215 -19.33 -5.82 -2.36
CA GLU A 215 -20.07 -4.96 -1.42
C GLU A 215 -19.33 -3.65 -1.09
N HIS A 216 -18.00 -3.69 -1.12
CA HIS A 216 -17.13 -2.57 -0.75
C HIS A 216 -16.20 -2.11 -1.88
N GLU A 217 -16.48 -2.52 -3.13
CA GLU A 217 -15.63 -2.30 -4.31
C GLU A 217 -15.23 -0.82 -4.40
N ASP A 218 -16.23 0.03 -4.37
CA ASP A 218 -16.16 1.47 -4.51
C ASP A 218 -15.22 2.12 -3.46
N ARG A 219 -15.25 1.59 -2.23
CA ARG A 219 -14.39 2.05 -1.12
C ARG A 219 -12.95 1.56 -1.32
N PHE A 220 -12.77 0.31 -1.71
CA PHE A 220 -11.46 -0.28 -1.95
C PHE A 220 -10.77 0.33 -3.17
N LEU A 221 -11.50 0.61 -4.25
CA LEU A 221 -11.01 1.31 -5.45
C LEU A 221 -10.56 2.73 -5.10
N ARG A 222 -11.40 3.54 -4.44
CA ARG A 222 -11.03 4.90 -4.02
C ARG A 222 -9.80 4.94 -3.10
N SER A 223 -9.62 3.91 -2.28
CA SER A 223 -8.44 3.82 -1.40
C SER A 223 -7.19 3.26 -2.12
N GLY A 224 -7.35 2.65 -3.30
CA GLY A 224 -6.26 2.05 -4.07
C GLY A 224 -5.76 0.71 -3.52
N VAL A 225 -6.58 -0.02 -2.77
CA VAL A 225 -6.21 -1.33 -2.18
C VAL A 225 -6.96 -2.52 -2.80
N PHE A 226 -7.92 -2.28 -3.68
CA PHE A 226 -8.75 -3.32 -4.30
C PHE A 226 -7.91 -4.46 -4.90
N LEU A 227 -6.95 -4.12 -5.77
CA LEU A 227 -6.08 -5.10 -6.43
C LEU A 227 -5.23 -5.91 -5.43
N VAL A 228 -4.87 -5.33 -4.28
CA VAL A 228 -4.13 -6.04 -3.23
C VAL A 228 -5.02 -7.07 -2.54
N LEU A 229 -6.29 -6.72 -2.30
CA LEU A 229 -7.26 -7.59 -1.66
C LEU A 229 -7.74 -8.70 -2.61
N GLU A 230 -7.96 -8.40 -3.89
CA GLU A 230 -8.32 -9.39 -4.92
C GLU A 230 -7.26 -10.50 -4.99
N LYS A 231 -5.97 -10.15 -4.92
CA LYS A 231 -4.86 -11.11 -4.88
C LYS A 231 -4.87 -12.05 -3.67
N LEU A 232 -5.64 -11.76 -2.63
CA LEU A 232 -5.84 -12.68 -1.50
C LEU A 232 -6.59 -13.95 -1.92
N GLU A 233 -7.28 -13.95 -3.07
CA GLU A 233 -8.04 -15.10 -3.56
C GLU A 233 -7.19 -16.38 -3.62
N LEU A 234 -5.95 -16.30 -4.09
CA LEU A 234 -5.02 -17.44 -4.11
C LEU A 234 -4.72 -17.98 -2.70
N GLN A 235 -4.67 -17.11 -1.70
CA GLN A 235 -4.49 -17.52 -0.31
C GLN A 235 -5.77 -18.17 0.24
N VAL A 236 -6.95 -17.70 -0.17
CA VAL A 236 -8.21 -18.32 0.21
C VAL A 236 -8.33 -19.72 -0.43
N TYR A 237 -7.97 -19.89 -1.71
CA TYR A 237 -7.87 -21.20 -2.34
C TYR A 237 -6.90 -22.12 -1.58
N GLN A 238 -5.69 -21.64 -1.25
CA GLN A 238 -4.73 -22.41 -0.44
C GLN A 238 -5.37 -22.89 0.87
N ARG A 239 -6.14 -22.03 1.55
CA ARG A 239 -6.83 -22.36 2.81
C ARG A 239 -7.93 -23.40 2.62
N LEU A 240 -8.70 -23.30 1.53
CA LEU A 240 -9.69 -24.30 1.16
C LEU A 240 -9.05 -25.66 0.94
N LEU A 241 -8.00 -25.74 0.11
CA LEU A 241 -7.26 -26.98 -0.14
C LEU A 241 -6.67 -27.56 1.14
N LYS A 242 -6.12 -26.71 2.01
CA LYS A 242 -5.61 -27.14 3.32
C LYS A 242 -6.70 -27.78 4.18
N LYS A 243 -7.91 -27.24 4.18
CA LYS A 243 -9.05 -27.83 4.90
C LYS A 243 -9.46 -29.17 4.29
N ILE A 244 -9.57 -29.26 2.97
CA ILE A 244 -9.86 -30.53 2.27
C ILE A 244 -8.82 -31.59 2.66
N TYR A 245 -7.54 -31.23 2.64
CA TYR A 245 -6.44 -32.10 3.06
C TYR A 245 -6.60 -32.59 4.51
N ILE A 246 -6.90 -31.69 5.46
CA ILE A 246 -7.07 -32.05 6.87
C ILE A 246 -8.26 -33.01 7.05
N ILE A 247 -9.39 -32.73 6.41
CA ILE A 247 -10.59 -33.58 6.48
C ILE A 247 -10.29 -34.95 5.88
N GLN A 248 -9.64 -35.00 4.71
CA GLN A 248 -9.23 -36.26 4.08
C GLN A 248 -8.26 -37.04 4.97
N LYS A 249 -7.31 -36.37 5.61
CA LYS A 249 -6.34 -36.99 6.54
C LYS A 249 -7.02 -37.61 7.76
N GLN A 250 -8.08 -36.98 8.27
CA GLN A 250 -8.87 -37.54 9.37
C GLN A 250 -9.64 -38.79 8.96
N ARG A 251 -10.12 -38.84 7.70
CA ARG A 251 -10.88 -39.98 7.17
C ARG A 251 -10.00 -41.16 6.74
N ASP A 252 -8.90 -40.88 6.03
CA ASP A 252 -7.94 -41.87 5.55
C ASP A 252 -6.52 -41.27 5.55
N PRO A 253 -5.75 -41.49 6.63
CA PRO A 253 -4.39 -40.98 6.76
C PRO A 253 -3.44 -41.47 5.65
N SER A 254 -3.66 -42.67 5.12
CA SER A 254 -2.78 -43.30 4.12
C SER A 254 -2.85 -42.58 2.78
N LYS A 255 -4.04 -42.07 2.42
CA LYS A 255 -4.30 -41.36 1.16
C LYS A 255 -4.38 -39.85 1.30
N ALA A 256 -4.14 -39.31 2.50
CA ALA A 256 -4.21 -37.86 2.76
C ALA A 256 -3.42 -37.01 1.76
N HIS A 257 -2.27 -37.50 1.31
CA HIS A 257 -1.38 -36.82 0.38
C HIS A 257 -1.87 -36.84 -1.08
N GLN A 258 -2.90 -37.62 -1.42
CA GLN A 258 -3.43 -37.75 -2.78
C GLN A 258 -4.82 -37.12 -2.84
N MET A 259 -4.91 -35.86 -3.23
CA MET A 259 -6.17 -35.13 -3.32
C MET A 259 -6.68 -35.18 -4.76
N LYS A 260 -7.86 -35.78 -4.97
CA LYS A 260 -8.52 -35.81 -6.29
C LYS A 260 -9.05 -34.43 -6.65
N LEU A 261 -8.88 -33.99 -7.90
CA LEU A 261 -9.39 -32.70 -8.36
C LEU A 261 -10.93 -32.61 -8.26
N GLU A 262 -11.63 -33.72 -8.48
CA GLU A 262 -13.09 -33.81 -8.30
C GLU A 262 -13.56 -33.43 -6.88
N VAL A 263 -12.74 -33.65 -5.85
CA VAL A 263 -13.07 -33.26 -4.47
C VAL A 263 -13.01 -31.73 -4.33
N ILE A 264 -12.05 -31.09 -4.99
CA ILE A 264 -11.91 -29.63 -5.04
C ILE A 264 -13.09 -29.04 -5.81
N VAL A 265 -13.44 -29.58 -6.98
CA VAL A 265 -14.62 -29.18 -7.76
C VAL A 265 -15.89 -29.27 -6.91
N LYS A 266 -16.10 -30.38 -6.19
CA LYS A 266 -17.26 -30.53 -5.29
C LYS A 266 -17.29 -29.49 -4.17
N ALA A 267 -16.12 -29.16 -3.60
CA ALA A 267 -16.02 -28.13 -2.56
C ALA A 267 -16.33 -26.73 -3.12
N LEU A 268 -15.87 -26.42 -4.33
CA LEU A 268 -16.16 -25.16 -5.02
C LEU A 268 -17.64 -25.06 -5.41
N LYS A 269 -18.22 -26.15 -5.93
CA LYS A 269 -19.65 -26.22 -6.21
C LYS A 269 -20.52 -26.03 -4.96
N TRP A 270 -20.07 -26.51 -3.80
CA TRP A 270 -20.72 -26.24 -2.52
C TRP A 270 -20.64 -24.77 -2.11
N LEU A 271 -19.60 -24.05 -2.54
CA LEU A 271 -19.48 -22.59 -2.44
C LEU A 271 -20.18 -21.85 -3.59
N GLU A 272 -21.00 -22.53 -4.39
CA GLU A 272 -21.70 -21.96 -5.54
C GLU A 272 -20.75 -21.38 -6.61
N ILE A 273 -19.53 -21.92 -6.68
CA ILE A 273 -18.54 -21.59 -7.70
C ILE A 273 -18.51 -22.75 -8.68
N ASP A 274 -19.06 -22.53 -9.88
CA ASP A 274 -18.99 -23.51 -10.96
C ASP A 274 -17.63 -23.40 -11.65
N MET A 275 -16.87 -24.49 -11.60
CA MET A 275 -15.58 -24.64 -12.25
C MET A 275 -15.42 -26.06 -12.74
N ASP A 276 -14.89 -26.23 -13.94
CA ASP A 276 -14.55 -27.55 -14.46
C ASP A 276 -13.21 -28.07 -13.91
N LEU A 277 -12.84 -29.29 -14.32
CA LEU A 277 -11.59 -29.91 -13.87
C LEU A 277 -10.35 -29.19 -14.39
N ASP A 278 -10.40 -28.61 -15.59
CA ASP A 278 -9.26 -27.96 -16.24
C ASP A 278 -8.99 -26.59 -15.58
N GLU A 279 -10.05 -25.86 -15.23
CA GLU A 279 -9.96 -24.62 -14.44
C GLU A 279 -9.41 -24.89 -13.03
N VAL A 280 -9.88 -25.94 -12.36
CA VAL A 280 -9.34 -26.35 -11.05
C VAL A 280 -7.89 -26.79 -11.16
N GLU A 281 -7.53 -27.56 -12.18
CA GLU A 281 -6.14 -27.95 -12.46
C GLU A 281 -5.26 -26.70 -12.65
N CYS A 282 -5.74 -25.71 -13.41
CA CYS A 282 -5.05 -24.43 -13.61
C CYS A 282 -4.81 -23.68 -12.29
N ILE A 283 -5.84 -23.52 -11.46
CA ILE A 283 -5.69 -22.85 -10.15
C ILE A 283 -4.71 -23.60 -9.26
N VAL A 284 -4.81 -24.93 -9.17
CA VAL A 284 -3.88 -25.74 -8.35
C VAL A 284 -2.45 -25.63 -8.87
N ALA A 285 -2.25 -25.57 -10.20
CA ALA A 285 -0.94 -25.36 -10.81
C ALA A 285 -0.35 -23.99 -10.42
N ILE A 286 -1.17 -22.93 -10.43
CA ILE A 286 -0.77 -21.58 -9.97
C ILE A 286 -0.36 -21.61 -8.50
N LEU A 287 -1.09 -22.32 -7.64
CA LEU A 287 -0.76 -22.45 -6.22
C LEU A 287 0.56 -23.18 -6.00
N ILE A 288 0.86 -24.21 -6.80
CA ILE A 288 2.14 -24.93 -6.78
C ILE A 288 3.28 -24.03 -7.25
N TYR A 289 3.10 -23.36 -8.40
CA TYR A 289 4.08 -22.43 -8.97
C TYR A 289 4.44 -21.30 -8.00
N LYS A 290 3.43 -20.73 -7.30
CA LYS A 290 3.64 -19.69 -6.28
C LYS A 290 4.10 -20.23 -4.92
N ASN A 291 4.39 -21.52 -4.80
CA ASN A 291 4.83 -22.19 -3.58
C ASN A 291 3.85 -22.01 -2.40
N LEU A 292 2.56 -21.80 -2.71
CA LEU A 292 1.47 -21.79 -1.72
C LEU A 292 1.07 -23.23 -1.35
N VAL A 293 1.24 -24.15 -2.29
CA VAL A 293 1.04 -25.59 -2.12
C VAL A 293 2.28 -26.32 -2.61
N LYS A 294 2.79 -27.30 -1.85
CA LYS A 294 3.89 -28.15 -2.30
C LYS A 294 3.34 -29.49 -2.76
N GLY A 295 3.58 -29.84 -4.02
CA GLY A 295 3.11 -31.08 -4.61
C GLY A 295 3.32 -31.11 -6.12
N TYR A 296 2.78 -32.13 -6.77
CA TYR A 296 2.78 -32.29 -8.23
C TYR A 296 1.49 -32.94 -8.71
N PHE A 297 1.20 -32.84 -10.01
CA PHE A 297 0.05 -33.52 -10.61
C PHE A 297 0.39 -34.92 -11.08
N ALA A 298 -0.48 -35.87 -10.73
CA ALA A 298 -0.58 -37.15 -11.41
C ALA A 298 -1.72 -37.04 -12.45
N HIS A 299 -1.41 -36.49 -13.63
CA HIS A 299 -2.42 -36.14 -14.65
C HIS A 299 -3.33 -37.32 -15.04
N LYS A 300 -2.76 -38.52 -15.24
CA LYS A 300 -3.54 -39.72 -15.62
C LYS A 300 -4.64 -40.06 -14.60
N SER A 301 -4.42 -39.79 -13.32
CA SER A 301 -5.37 -40.08 -12.24
C SER A 301 -6.15 -38.87 -11.76
N LYS A 302 -5.91 -37.67 -12.34
CA LYS A 302 -6.53 -36.39 -11.95
C LYS A 302 -6.39 -36.12 -10.44
N VAL A 303 -5.18 -36.30 -9.94
CA VAL A 303 -4.83 -36.16 -8.52
C VAL A 303 -3.69 -35.16 -8.37
N VAL A 304 -3.81 -34.25 -7.40
CA VAL A 304 -2.67 -33.51 -6.87
C VAL A 304 -2.05 -34.31 -5.71
N VAL A 305 -0.79 -34.68 -5.89
CA VAL A 305 0.02 -35.37 -4.89
C VAL A 305 0.76 -34.33 -4.07
N LEU A 306 0.30 -34.10 -2.84
CA LEU A 306 0.86 -33.15 -1.89
C LEU A 306 2.14 -33.70 -1.24
N SER A 307 3.05 -32.79 -0.92
CA SER A 307 4.26 -33.10 -0.14
C SER A 307 3.90 -33.72 1.21
N LYS A 308 4.62 -34.77 1.60
CA LYS A 308 4.51 -35.34 2.95
C LYS A 308 5.05 -34.39 4.02
N GLN A 309 5.96 -33.51 3.65
CA GLN A 309 6.59 -32.52 4.52
C GLN A 309 6.06 -31.12 4.18
N ASP A 310 5.34 -30.51 5.11
CA ASP A 310 4.78 -29.15 5.01
C ASP A 310 4.11 -28.83 3.64
N PRO A 311 3.00 -29.52 3.29
CA PRO A 311 2.33 -29.30 2.00
C PRO A 311 1.75 -27.90 1.81
N PHE A 312 1.62 -27.11 2.88
CA PHE A 312 1.07 -25.75 2.87
C PHE A 312 1.98 -24.80 3.64
N PRO A 313 3.04 -24.28 3.00
CA PRO A 313 4.01 -23.40 3.64
C PRO A 313 3.38 -22.15 4.27
N LYS A 314 4.02 -21.62 5.31
CA LYS A 314 3.64 -20.34 5.91
C LYS A 314 4.07 -19.20 4.98
N LEU A 315 3.17 -18.24 4.74
CA LEU A 315 3.44 -17.07 3.87
C LEU A 315 4.64 -16.22 4.31
N ASN A 316 4.95 -16.20 5.61
CA ASN A 316 6.11 -15.49 6.19
C ASN A 316 7.44 -16.27 6.13
N SER A 317 7.49 -17.47 5.56
CA SER A 317 8.79 -18.11 5.31
C SER A 317 9.44 -17.42 4.12
N LYS A 318 10.65 -16.87 4.33
CA LYS A 318 11.50 -16.26 3.30
C LYS A 318 11.42 -17.07 1.99
N PRO A 319 11.47 -16.43 0.81
CA PRO A 319 11.61 -17.16 -0.44
C PRO A 319 12.79 -18.12 -0.29
N VAL A 320 12.54 -19.41 -0.50
CA VAL A 320 13.62 -20.36 -0.73
C VAL A 320 14.26 -19.88 -2.02
N ASN A 321 15.49 -19.39 -1.89
CA ASN A 321 16.32 -18.86 -2.98
C ASN A 321 16.08 -19.63 -4.29
N SER A 322 15.77 -18.89 -5.35
CA SER A 322 16.09 -19.30 -6.72
C SER A 322 17.18 -18.39 -7.22
#